data_AF-A0A542GAQ4-F1
#
_entry.id   AF-A0A542GAQ4-F1
#
_cell.length_a   1.000
_cell.length_b   1.000
_cell.length_c   1.000
_cell.angle_alpha   90.00
_cell.angle_beta   90.00
_cell.angle_gamma   90.00
#
_symmetry.space_group_name_H-M   'P 1'
#
loop_
_entity.id
_entity.type
_entity.pdbx_description
1 polymer ?
#
loop_
_entity_poly.entity_id
_entity_poly.type
_entity_poly.pdbx_seq_one_letter_code
_entity_poly.pdbx_strand_id
1 'polypeptide(L)'
;MAGLYEIWQRAEVSRRLDVLSGFVAMCVAGDDDARGRLAQLVAGADAALSASPPDLRVASEHLDELVWWADTEWAEHPYRPVEARPDEADRQTRDYAKDLRHSALPVPIRDEMGRVELGLEVRFLALCRQPGLDCRTRQDIFYVAGRAAMALDLGHLEAAEREIQRMEQVGSVEQRESRCG
;
A
#
# COMPACT_ATOMS: atom_id res chain seq x y z
N MET A 1 -12.09 -14.45 -11.23
CA MET A 1 -12.02 -13.13 -10.57
C MET A 1 -10.78 -13.15 -9.72
N ALA A 2 -9.91 -12.14 -9.85
CA ALA A 2 -8.74 -12.06 -8.99
C ALA A 2 -9.17 -11.90 -7.53
N GLY A 3 -8.54 -12.65 -6.63
CA GLY A 3 -8.77 -12.47 -5.19
C GLY A 3 -8.22 -11.11 -4.74
N LEU A 4 -8.75 -10.55 -3.65
CA LEU A 4 -8.21 -9.29 -3.10
C LEU A 4 -6.73 -9.38 -2.74
N TYR A 5 -6.26 -10.56 -2.31
CA TYR A 5 -4.84 -10.82 -2.08
C TYR A 5 -4.00 -10.77 -3.36
N GLU A 6 -4.50 -11.30 -4.47
CA GLU A 6 -3.82 -11.22 -5.77
C GLU A 6 -3.78 -9.76 -6.27
N ILE A 7 -4.86 -9.00 -6.06
CA ILE A 7 -4.89 -7.55 -6.34
C ILE A 7 -3.85 -6.82 -5.50
N TRP A 8 -3.69 -7.19 -4.21
CA TRP A 8 -2.68 -6.61 -3.34
C TRP A 8 -1.27 -6.90 -3.85
N GLN A 9 -0.94 -8.16 -4.16
CA GLN A 9 0.37 -8.54 -4.69
C GLN A 9 0.66 -7.82 -6.02
N ARG A 10 -0.33 -7.71 -6.90
CA ARG A 10 -0.22 -6.96 -8.14
C ARG A 10 0.08 -5.47 -7.88
N ALA A 11 -0.65 -4.85 -6.95
CA ALA A 11 -0.43 -3.46 -6.56
C ALA A 11 0.97 -3.23 -5.99
N GLU A 12 1.47 -4.16 -5.17
CA GLU A 12 2.80 -4.07 -4.59
C GLU A 12 3.91 -4.12 -5.67
N VAL A 13 3.80 -5.05 -6.62
CA VAL A 13 4.75 -5.16 -7.74
C VAL A 13 4.67 -3.93 -8.64
N SER A 14 3.47 -3.49 -9.03
CA SER A 14 3.28 -2.28 -9.84
C SER A 14 3.88 -1.04 -9.18
N ARG A 15 3.61 -0.82 -7.90
CA ARG A 15 4.17 0.31 -7.14
C ARG A 15 5.69 0.31 -7.17
N ARG A 16 6.31 -0.83 -6.87
CA ARG A 16 7.78 -0.94 -6.82
C ARG A 16 8.39 -0.75 -8.21
N LEU A 17 7.75 -1.31 -9.24
CA LEU A 17 8.17 -1.16 -10.63
C LEU A 17 8.12 0.30 -11.07
N ASP A 18 7.02 1.02 -10.81
CA ASP A 18 6.85 2.42 -11.20
C ASP A 18 7.91 3.33 -10.54
N VAL A 19 8.10 3.19 -9.23
CA VAL A 19 9.08 4.01 -8.49
C VAL A 19 10.50 3.76 -8.99
N LEU A 20 10.87 2.49 -9.13
CA LEU A 20 12.24 2.13 -9.50
C LEU A 20 12.53 2.40 -10.98
N SER A 21 11.58 2.13 -11.87
CA SER A 21 11.74 2.41 -13.31
C SER A 21 11.87 3.91 -13.57
N GLY A 22 11.11 4.76 -12.87
CA GLY A 22 11.25 6.21 -12.95
C GLY A 22 12.63 6.69 -12.49
N PHE A 23 13.16 6.11 -11.43
CA PHE A 23 14.52 6.39 -10.97
C PHE A 23 15.58 5.96 -11.99
N VAL A 24 15.52 4.71 -12.46
CA VAL A 24 16.49 4.19 -13.44
C VAL A 24 16.42 4.98 -14.75
N ALA A 25 15.22 5.32 -15.23
CA ALA A 25 15.03 6.14 -16.44
C ALA A 25 15.78 7.48 -16.35
N MET A 26 15.77 8.12 -15.18
CA MET A 26 16.51 9.35 -14.94
C MET A 26 18.02 9.10 -14.99
N CYS A 27 18.51 8.02 -14.37
CA CYS A 27 19.93 7.68 -14.37
C CYS A 27 20.48 7.31 -15.76
N VAL A 28 19.67 6.67 -16.62
CA VAL A 28 20.08 6.21 -17.96
C VAL A 28 19.72 7.16 -19.09
N ALA A 29 19.27 8.39 -18.80
CA ALA A 29 18.69 9.29 -19.80
C ALA A 29 19.59 9.56 -21.03
N GLY A 30 20.92 9.49 -20.87
CA GLY A 30 21.91 9.70 -21.94
C GLY A 30 22.46 8.42 -22.59
N ASP A 31 21.97 7.24 -22.23
CA ASP A 31 22.45 5.94 -22.71
C ASP A 31 21.31 5.19 -23.42
N ASP A 32 21.39 5.13 -24.75
CA ASP A 32 20.35 4.54 -25.61
C ASP A 32 20.19 3.04 -25.38
N ASP A 33 21.29 2.32 -25.15
CA ASP A 33 21.27 0.88 -24.92
C ASP A 33 20.66 0.57 -23.55
N ALA A 34 21.05 1.31 -22.52
CA ALA A 34 20.47 1.19 -21.20
C ALA A 34 18.98 1.57 -21.17
N ARG A 35 18.56 2.61 -21.91
CA ARG A 35 17.14 2.93 -22.09
C ARG A 35 16.38 1.80 -22.78
N GLY A 36 16.98 1.16 -23.79
CA GLY A 36 16.42 -0.01 -24.45
C GLY A 36 16.21 -1.18 -23.48
N ARG A 37 17.22 -1.47 -22.64
CA ARG A 37 17.11 -2.50 -21.59
C ARG A 37 16.00 -2.20 -20.59
N LEU A 38 15.94 -0.97 -20.08
CA LEU A 38 14.88 -0.56 -19.15
C LEU A 38 13.49 -0.75 -19.75
N ALA A 39 13.30 -0.31 -21.01
CA ALA A 39 12.02 -0.46 -21.69
C ALA A 39 11.61 -1.92 -21.85
N GLN A 40 12.55 -2.82 -22.12
CA GLN A 40 12.28 -4.26 -22.21
C GLN A 40 11.86 -4.85 -20.86
N LEU A 41 12.53 -4.49 -19.76
CA LEU A 41 12.18 -4.96 -18.42
C LEU A 41 10.78 -4.50 -18.00
N VAL A 42 10.49 -3.21 -18.16
CA VAL A 42 9.18 -2.64 -17.82
C VAL A 42 8.08 -3.26 -18.67
N ALA A 43 8.29 -3.36 -19.99
CA ALA A 43 7.30 -3.98 -20.89
C ALA A 43 7.05 -5.46 -20.56
N GLY A 44 8.09 -6.21 -20.17
CA GLY A 44 7.97 -7.59 -19.72
C GLY A 44 7.15 -7.72 -18.44
N ALA A 45 7.42 -6.88 -17.44
CA ALA A 45 6.65 -6.83 -16.20
C ALA A 45 5.18 -6.44 -16.46
N ASP A 46 4.94 -5.40 -17.25
CA ASP A 46 3.59 -4.93 -17.58
C ASP A 46 2.77 -5.98 -18.34
N ALA A 47 3.39 -6.70 -19.28
CA ALA A 47 2.76 -7.80 -19.99
C ALA A 47 2.36 -8.93 -19.04
N ALA A 48 3.24 -9.29 -18.08
CA ALA A 48 2.95 -10.30 -17.07
C ALA A 48 1.85 -9.87 -16.09
N LEU A 49 1.87 -8.61 -15.64
CA LEU A 49 0.84 -8.03 -14.77
C LEU A 49 -0.54 -7.94 -15.45
N SER A 50 -0.55 -7.72 -16.77
CA SER A 50 -1.78 -7.56 -17.56
C SER A 50 -2.31 -8.86 -18.16
N ALA A 51 -1.59 -9.97 -18.00
CA ALA A 51 -2.04 -11.28 -18.45
C ALA A 51 -3.34 -11.73 -17.76
N SER A 52 -4.02 -12.72 -18.34
CA SER A 52 -5.25 -13.30 -17.79
C SER A 52 -5.15 -14.82 -17.70
N PRO A 53 -4.83 -15.40 -16.53
CA PRO A 53 -4.54 -14.70 -15.26
C PRO A 53 -3.17 -13.97 -15.27
N PRO A 54 -2.96 -12.97 -14.38
CA PRO A 54 -1.65 -12.33 -14.20
C PRO A 54 -0.56 -13.34 -13.81
N ASP A 55 0.66 -13.18 -14.35
CA ASP A 55 1.82 -13.96 -13.94
C ASP A 55 2.70 -13.12 -13.00
N LEU A 56 2.32 -13.11 -11.71
CA LEU A 56 3.03 -12.35 -10.67
C LEU A 56 4.48 -12.81 -10.48
N ARG A 57 4.80 -14.08 -10.77
CA ARG A 57 6.16 -14.59 -10.67
C ARG A 57 7.03 -13.93 -11.74
N VAL A 58 6.59 -13.94 -13.00
CA VAL A 58 7.33 -13.30 -14.10
C VAL A 58 7.44 -11.80 -13.91
N ALA A 59 6.36 -11.14 -13.46
CA ALA A 59 6.42 -9.71 -13.13
C ALA A 59 7.45 -9.41 -12.03
N SER A 60 7.50 -10.26 -11.00
CA SER A 60 8.49 -10.12 -9.91
C SER A 60 9.90 -10.39 -10.38
N GLU A 61 10.12 -11.35 -11.30
CA GLU A 61 11.45 -11.62 -11.88
C GLU A 61 12.00 -10.41 -12.64
N HIS A 62 11.16 -9.71 -13.42
CA HIS A 62 11.55 -8.47 -14.07
C HIS A 62 11.84 -7.33 -13.07
N LEU A 63 11.04 -7.23 -12.01
CA LEU A 63 11.29 -6.27 -10.93
C LEU A 63 12.60 -6.57 -10.20
N ASP A 64 12.89 -7.84 -9.90
CA ASP A 64 14.11 -8.27 -9.22
C ASP A 64 15.35 -7.99 -10.08
N GLU A 65 15.26 -8.19 -11.41
CA GLU A 65 16.33 -7.80 -12.31
C GLU A 65 16.56 -6.28 -12.29
N LEU A 66 15.48 -5.48 -12.28
CA LEU A 66 15.58 -4.03 -12.18
C LEU A 66 16.18 -3.57 -10.84
N VAL A 67 15.79 -4.21 -9.73
CA VAL A 67 16.37 -3.98 -8.39
C VAL A 67 17.85 -4.28 -8.41
N TRP A 68 18.24 -5.46 -8.89
CA TRP A 68 19.64 -5.86 -8.97
C TRP A 68 20.47 -4.91 -9.81
N TRP A 69 19.95 -4.49 -10.98
CA TRP A 69 20.64 -3.53 -11.83
C TRP A 69 20.81 -2.18 -11.15
N ALA A 70 19.75 -1.67 -10.50
CA ALA A 70 19.81 -0.43 -9.78
C ALA A 70 20.78 -0.48 -8.58
N ASP A 71 20.81 -1.59 -7.83
CA ASP A 71 21.77 -1.81 -6.73
C ASP A 71 23.21 -1.86 -7.25
N THR A 72 23.43 -2.43 -8.42
CA THR A 72 24.79 -2.57 -8.99
C THR A 72 25.35 -1.22 -9.47
N GLU A 73 24.54 -0.43 -10.17
CA GLU A 73 25.02 0.80 -10.82
C GLU A 73 24.86 2.07 -9.95
N TRP A 74 23.85 2.10 -9.07
CA TRP A 74 23.42 3.32 -8.39
C TRP A 74 23.06 3.12 -6.92
N ALA A 75 23.73 2.19 -6.21
CA ALA A 75 23.52 2.00 -4.77
C ALA A 75 23.70 3.29 -3.96
N GLU A 76 24.72 4.09 -4.28
CA GLU A 76 25.09 5.31 -3.55
C GLU A 76 24.49 6.60 -4.14
N HIS A 77 23.63 6.49 -5.15
CA HIS A 77 23.08 7.66 -5.81
C HIS A 77 22.17 8.46 -4.85
N PRO A 78 22.33 9.79 -4.70
CA PRO A 78 21.66 10.58 -3.67
C PRO A 78 20.12 10.60 -3.78
N TYR A 79 19.60 10.31 -4.98
CA TYR A 79 18.16 10.23 -5.25
C TYR A 79 17.63 8.81 -5.37
N ARG A 80 18.42 7.80 -4.97
CA ARG A 80 17.93 6.41 -4.93
C ARG A 80 16.69 6.33 -4.03
N PRO A 81 15.58 5.74 -4.50
CA PRO A 81 14.41 5.51 -3.66
C PRO A 81 14.81 4.66 -2.44
N VAL A 82 14.54 5.19 -1.25
CA VAL A 82 14.73 4.46 0.01
C VAL A 82 13.52 3.58 0.24
N GLU A 83 13.73 2.41 0.84
CA GLU A 83 12.62 1.54 1.23
C GLU A 83 11.71 2.27 2.22
N ALA A 84 10.42 2.35 1.86
CA ALA A 84 9.42 2.98 2.71
C ALA A 84 9.26 2.20 4.02
N ARG A 85 8.89 2.90 5.10
CA ARG A 85 8.51 2.21 6.33
C ARG A 85 7.31 1.29 6.07
N PRO A 86 7.12 0.20 6.84
CA PRO A 86 6.05 -0.76 6.58
C PRO A 86 4.66 -0.12 6.45
N ASP A 87 4.33 0.83 7.32
CA ASP A 87 3.05 1.56 7.28
C ASP A 87 2.88 2.43 6.04
N GLU A 88 3.97 3.06 5.59
CA GLU A 88 3.99 3.87 4.38
C GLU A 88 3.92 3.00 3.12
N ALA A 89 4.65 1.89 3.08
CA ALA A 89 4.63 0.92 2.00
C ALA A 89 3.22 0.34 1.80
N ASP A 90 2.55 -0.02 2.90
CA ASP A 90 1.17 -0.48 2.90
C ASP A 90 0.22 0.60 2.36
N ARG A 91 0.39 1.86 2.80
CA ARG A 91 -0.44 2.98 2.33
C ARG A 91 -0.29 3.19 0.83
N GLN A 92 0.94 3.25 0.33
CA GLN A 92 1.20 3.40 -1.10
C GLN A 92 0.66 2.19 -1.90
N THR A 93 0.74 0.97 -1.35
CA THR A 93 0.20 -0.23 -1.99
C THR A 93 -1.32 -0.18 -2.07
N ARG A 94 -2.01 0.36 -1.06
CA ARG A 94 -3.47 0.59 -1.12
C ARG A 94 -3.88 1.56 -2.22
N ASP A 95 -3.13 2.63 -2.41
CA ASP A 95 -3.41 3.59 -3.48
C ASP A 95 -3.40 2.91 -4.85
N TYR A 96 -2.43 2.04 -5.11
CA TYR A 96 -2.39 1.20 -6.33
C TYR A 96 -3.50 0.15 -6.36
N ALA A 97 -3.77 -0.52 -5.23
CA ALA A 97 -4.78 -1.56 -5.15
C ALA A 97 -6.18 -1.00 -5.40
N LYS A 98 -6.46 0.24 -5.00
CA LYS A 98 -7.74 0.93 -5.25
C LYS A 98 -8.10 0.99 -6.73
N ASP A 99 -7.14 1.32 -7.60
CA ASP A 99 -7.36 1.41 -9.04
C ASP A 99 -7.59 0.03 -9.68
N LEU A 100 -6.87 -0.99 -9.19
CA LEU A 100 -7.06 -2.37 -9.61
C LEU A 100 -8.41 -2.94 -9.14
N ARG A 101 -8.83 -2.64 -7.90
CA ARG A 101 -10.17 -2.99 -7.39
C ARG A 101 -11.27 -2.36 -8.23
N HIS A 102 -11.05 -1.13 -8.72
CA HIS A 102 -12.00 -0.42 -9.57
C HIS A 102 -12.38 -1.18 -10.84
N SER A 103 -11.42 -1.90 -11.45
CA SER A 103 -11.62 -2.70 -12.66
C SER A 103 -12.02 -4.15 -12.37
N ALA A 104 -11.64 -4.70 -11.21
CA ALA A 104 -11.85 -6.10 -10.88
C ALA A 104 -13.14 -6.41 -10.10
N LEU A 105 -13.67 -5.45 -9.33
CA LEU A 105 -14.81 -5.69 -8.43
C LEU A 105 -16.12 -5.07 -8.93
N PRO A 106 -17.28 -5.70 -8.64
CA PRO A 106 -18.58 -5.08 -8.84
C PRO A 106 -18.72 -3.77 -8.05
N VAL A 107 -19.43 -2.80 -8.64
CA VAL A 107 -19.66 -1.47 -8.05
C VAL A 107 -20.14 -1.52 -6.60
N PRO A 108 -21.15 -2.33 -6.20
CA PRO A 108 -21.64 -2.32 -4.82
C PRO A 108 -20.59 -2.74 -3.79
N ILE A 109 -19.73 -3.70 -4.15
CA ILE A 109 -18.66 -4.20 -3.27
C ILE A 109 -17.59 -3.14 -3.10
N ARG A 110 -17.20 -2.49 -4.21
CA ARG A 110 -16.22 -1.42 -4.20
C ARG A 110 -16.69 -0.21 -3.41
N ASP A 111 -17.94 0.20 -3.60
CA ASP A 111 -18.50 1.37 -2.92
C ASP A 111 -18.59 1.11 -1.41
N GLU A 112 -18.94 -0.12 -1.01
CA GLU A 112 -18.95 -0.52 0.39
C GLU A 112 -17.54 -0.57 1.00
N MET A 113 -16.56 -1.16 0.31
CA MET A 113 -15.16 -1.13 0.73
C MET A 113 -14.66 0.31 0.91
N GLY A 114 -14.96 1.19 -0.06
CA GLY A 114 -14.58 2.60 -0.01
C GLY A 114 -15.24 3.36 1.14
N ARG A 115 -16.50 3.03 1.48
CA ARG A 115 -17.20 3.59 2.64
C ARG A 115 -16.49 3.22 3.95
N VAL A 116 -16.10 1.95 4.10
CA VAL A 116 -15.42 1.48 5.33
C VAL A 116 -14.00 2.04 5.41
N GLU A 117 -13.27 2.09 4.29
CA GLU A 117 -11.93 2.68 4.20
C GLU A 117 -11.92 4.17 4.57
N LEU A 118 -12.81 4.97 3.97
CA LEU A 118 -12.99 6.38 4.32
C LEU A 118 -13.39 6.53 5.81
N GLY A 119 -14.24 5.62 6.29
CA GLY A 119 -14.64 5.57 7.68
C GLY A 119 -13.49 5.34 8.65
N LEU A 120 -12.55 4.45 8.30
CA LEU A 120 -11.32 4.21 9.07
C LEU A 120 -10.44 5.45 9.08
N GLU A 121 -10.15 6.01 7.91
CA GLU A 121 -9.24 7.16 7.76
C GLU A 121 -9.71 8.37 8.57
N VAL A 122 -10.99 8.76 8.41
CA VAL A 122 -11.55 9.92 9.08
C VAL A 122 -11.49 9.77 10.61
N ARG A 123 -11.86 8.60 11.13
CA ARG A 123 -11.87 8.33 12.58
C ARG A 123 -10.47 8.24 13.15
N PHE A 124 -9.56 7.57 12.45
CA PHE A 124 -8.16 7.46 12.85
C PHE A 124 -7.50 8.84 12.93
N LEU A 125 -7.70 9.69 11.91
CA LEU A 125 -7.18 11.06 11.91
C LEU A 125 -7.77 11.93 13.02
N ALA A 126 -9.07 11.78 13.31
CA ALA A 126 -9.71 12.48 14.41
C ALA A 126 -9.08 12.12 15.76
N LEU A 127 -8.83 10.82 15.98
CA LEU A 127 -8.18 10.32 17.20
C LEU A 127 -6.71 10.77 17.30
N CYS A 128 -5.96 10.74 16.19
CA CYS A 128 -4.57 11.21 16.18
C CYS A 128 -4.44 12.70 16.53
N ARG A 129 -5.44 13.51 16.18
CA ARG A 129 -5.49 14.95 16.48
C ARG A 129 -6.02 15.25 17.88
N GLN A 130 -6.52 14.26 18.62
CA GLN A 130 -7.10 14.47 19.93
C GLN A 130 -6.01 14.84 20.95
N PRO A 131 -6.10 16.01 21.60
CA PRO A 131 -5.21 16.37 22.67
C PRO A 131 -5.48 15.50 23.91
N GLY A 132 -4.45 15.25 24.71
CA GLY A 132 -4.59 14.54 25.99
C GLY A 132 -4.61 13.01 25.93
N LEU A 133 -4.48 12.39 24.76
CA LEU A 133 -4.20 10.95 24.67
C LEU A 133 -2.76 10.66 25.08
N ASP A 134 -2.57 9.67 25.94
CA ASP A 134 -1.24 9.23 26.33
C ASP A 134 -0.54 8.42 25.22
N CYS A 135 0.75 8.15 25.41
CA CYS A 135 1.56 7.44 24.44
C CYS A 135 1.11 6.00 24.18
N ARG A 136 0.60 5.30 25.21
CA ARG A 136 0.16 3.91 25.10
C ARG A 136 -1.15 3.83 24.35
N THR A 137 -2.12 4.67 24.71
CA THR A 137 -3.41 4.75 24.02
C THR A 137 -3.24 5.10 22.55
N ARG A 138 -2.30 6.00 22.22
CA ARG A 138 -1.91 6.25 20.83
C ARG A 138 -1.41 4.99 20.15
N GLN A 139 -0.46 4.26 20.73
CA GLN A 139 0.06 3.01 20.16
C GLN A 139 -1.05 1.98 19.92
N ASP A 140 -1.99 1.82 20.87
CA ASP A 140 -3.13 0.92 20.74
C ASP A 140 -4.06 1.34 19.59
N ILE A 141 -4.31 2.64 19.42
CA ILE A 141 -5.08 3.18 18.28
C ILE A 141 -4.39 2.85 16.95
N PHE A 142 -3.07 3.09 16.84
CA PHE A 142 -2.30 2.73 15.64
C PHE A 142 -2.39 1.23 15.34
N TYR A 143 -2.25 0.38 16.36
CA TYR A 143 -2.33 -1.06 16.20
C TYR A 143 -3.71 -1.51 15.71
N VAL A 144 -4.79 -1.04 16.35
CA VAL A 144 -6.16 -1.41 15.97
C VAL A 144 -6.51 -0.88 14.57
N ALA A 145 -6.08 0.34 14.22
CA ALA A 145 -6.24 0.88 12.88
C ALA A 145 -5.53 0.00 11.81
N GLY A 146 -4.32 -0.47 12.11
CA GLY A 146 -3.60 -1.41 11.24
C GLY A 146 -4.35 -2.72 11.02
N ARG A 147 -5.00 -3.26 12.06
CA ARG A 147 -5.85 -4.46 11.92
C ARG A 147 -7.09 -4.22 11.08
N ALA A 148 -7.73 -3.05 11.25
CA ALA A 148 -8.88 -2.67 10.43
C ALA A 148 -8.48 -2.56 8.95
N ALA A 149 -7.34 -1.92 8.67
CA ALA A 149 -6.81 -1.80 7.30
C ALA A 149 -6.49 -3.18 6.70
N MET A 150 -5.78 -4.04 7.42
CA MET A 150 -5.48 -5.40 6.96
C MET A 150 -6.76 -6.21 6.69
N ALA A 151 -7.79 -6.07 7.53
CA ALA A 151 -9.07 -6.73 7.30
C ALA A 151 -9.74 -6.24 6.00
N LEU A 152 -9.66 -4.95 5.68
CA LEU A 152 -10.12 -4.41 4.38
C LEU A 152 -9.30 -4.97 3.22
N ASP A 153 -7.98 -5.03 3.36
CA ASP A 153 -7.07 -5.52 2.34
C ASP A 153 -7.34 -7.00 1.98
N LEU A 154 -7.81 -7.78 2.95
CA LEU A 154 -8.24 -9.17 2.77
C LEU A 154 -9.73 -9.33 2.38
N GLY A 155 -10.52 -8.24 2.38
CA GLY A 155 -11.96 -8.27 2.06
C GLY A 155 -12.88 -8.66 3.20
N HIS A 156 -12.38 -8.69 4.43
CA HIS A 156 -13.16 -8.99 5.62
C HIS A 156 -13.85 -7.72 6.15
N LEU A 157 -14.83 -7.22 5.40
CA LEU A 157 -15.55 -5.97 5.68
C LEU A 157 -16.08 -5.89 7.12
N GLU A 158 -16.79 -6.92 7.58
CA GLU A 158 -17.33 -6.93 8.94
C GLU A 158 -16.23 -6.92 10.01
N ALA A 159 -15.09 -7.55 9.74
CA ALA A 159 -13.96 -7.54 10.66
C ALA A 159 -13.35 -6.13 10.71
N ALA A 160 -13.19 -5.48 9.56
CA ALA A 160 -12.73 -4.10 9.50
C ALA A 160 -13.65 -3.16 10.30
N GLU A 161 -14.97 -3.26 10.12
CA GLU A 161 -15.92 -2.45 10.87
C GLU A 161 -15.85 -2.68 12.38
N ARG A 162 -15.71 -3.94 12.82
CA ARG A 162 -15.51 -4.26 14.25
C ARG A 162 -14.24 -3.64 14.80
N GLU A 163 -13.16 -3.64 14.02
CA GLU A 163 -11.90 -3.02 14.43
C GLU A 163 -11.99 -1.48 14.46
N ILE A 164 -12.71 -0.86 13.53
CA ILE A 164 -13.01 0.58 13.58
C ILE A 164 -13.77 0.93 14.87
N GLN A 165 -14.81 0.17 15.22
CA GLN A 165 -15.55 0.38 16.47
C GLN A 165 -14.67 0.20 17.70
N ARG A 166 -13.77 -0.80 17.70
CA ARG A 166 -12.81 -1.01 18.79
C ARG A 166 -11.83 0.16 18.91
N MET A 167 -11.37 0.71 17.79
CA MET A 167 -10.46 1.87 17.77
C MET A 167 -11.11 3.09 18.44
N GLU A 168 -12.38 3.35 18.15
CA GLU A 168 -13.16 4.43 18.79
C GLU A 168 -13.33 4.19 20.30
N GLN A 169 -13.51 2.93 20.72
CA GLN A 169 -13.58 2.58 22.14
C GLN A 169 -12.25 2.86 22.85
N VAL A 170 -11.12 2.43 22.29
CA VAL A 170 -9.79 2.70 22.86
C VAL A 170 -9.56 4.21 23.02
N GLY A 171 -9.90 5.01 22.01
CA GLY A 171 -9.74 6.47 22.07
C GLY A 171 -10.71 7.21 23.00
N SER A 172 -11.79 6.57 23.45
CA SER A 172 -12.82 7.17 24.31
C SER A 172 -12.77 6.72 25.77
N VAL A 173 -12.17 5.57 26.08
CA VAL A 173 -12.14 4.98 27.43
C VAL A 173 -11.42 5.88 28.45
N GLU A 174 -10.36 6.61 28.08
CA GLU A 174 -9.62 7.46 29.03
C GLU A 174 -10.22 8.86 29.25
N GLN A 175 -11.14 9.32 28.39
CA GLN A 175 -11.88 10.55 28.67
C GLN A 175 -12.78 10.43 29.91
N ARG A 176 -13.16 9.20 30.30
CA ARG A 176 -13.96 8.95 31.51
C ARG A 176 -13.13 8.99 32.78
N GLU A 177 -11.85 8.61 32.74
CA GLU A 177 -10.98 8.63 33.94
C GLU A 177 -10.41 10.03 34.19
N SER A 178 -10.18 10.84 33.16
CA SER A 178 -9.65 12.21 33.29
C SER A 178 -10.69 13.24 33.79
N ARG A 179 -12.00 12.94 33.72
CA ARG A 179 -13.08 13.83 34.20
C ARG A 179 -13.49 13.63 35.67
N CYS A 180 -12.79 12.74 36.39
CA CYS A 180 -13.07 12.44 37.81
C CYS A 180 -11.94 12.89 38.76
N GLY A 181 -11.06 13.81 38.35
CA GLY A 181 -10.00 14.40 39.17
C GLY A 181 -10.29 15.83 39.57
#